data_AF-A0A0G1UMP3-F1
#
_entry.id   AF-A0A0G1UMP3-F1
#
_cell.length_a   1.000
_cell.length_b   1.000
_cell.length_c   1.000
_cell.angle_alpha   90.00
_cell.angle_beta   90.00
_cell.angle_gamma   90.00
#
_symmetry.space_group_name_H-M   'P 1'
#
loop_
_entity.id
_entity.type
_entity.pdbx_description
1 polymer ?
#
loop_
_entity_poly.entity_id
_entity_poly.type
_entity_poly.pdbx_seq_one_letter_code
_entity_poly.pdbx_strand_id
1 'polypeptide(L)'
;MTGFKSGISILEVILAAALFAVFSTAVIRVMIQSLDTHLLAGQQAQALGKASEGLEALYSIANRSFSALSDTVSSGLSSAGGQWNYSGTGDSFDIFTRTVSVSQARRDSSGNYVNSGGLPALNTKKVVSTVNWTVMGSRGNSIVLSGYFSDWRSPVRRTGLLVYGDGGTSSDAIRFTILDPLTLTWSPPATVDVDPSATNKALRSVRIFSSRTRNEKIMLSRHYNGSQQQIFASVYNGSVWGNIIQLSSWSSSTLLDVRNFDGAYQANGSFMAVYSDNTTIPKVRVWNGNVWGTAFSAQNIGGIPVYVTARARPGTNEVMTAYFDAQSDTNTQYFNGGAYAASSWSLHPEHSVTAPMAGIEYIDFTW
;
A
#
# COMPACT_ATOMS: atom_id res chain seq x y z
N MET A 1 62.55 9.80 -81.92
CA MET A 1 61.65 8.62 -81.95
C MET A 1 62.56 7.43 -82.20
N THR A 2 62.66 6.36 -81.41
CA THR A 2 61.69 5.58 -80.62
C THR A 2 62.52 4.68 -79.69
N GLY A 3 62.12 4.48 -78.42
CA GLY A 3 62.81 3.47 -77.61
C GLY A 3 62.59 3.44 -76.09
N PHE A 4 61.42 3.80 -75.54
CA PHE A 4 61.09 3.54 -74.12
C PHE A 4 59.57 3.44 -73.91
N LYS A 5 58.91 2.35 -74.35
CA LYS A 5 57.46 2.12 -74.07
C LYS A 5 57.13 0.75 -73.47
N SER A 6 58.03 -0.23 -73.49
CA SER A 6 57.72 -1.62 -73.10
C SER A 6 58.00 -1.95 -71.62
N GLY A 7 58.94 -1.24 -70.97
CA GLY A 7 59.33 -1.50 -69.57
C GLY A 7 58.40 -0.88 -68.52
N ILE A 8 57.73 0.23 -68.85
CA ILE A 8 56.79 0.92 -67.95
C ILE A 8 55.46 0.13 -67.84
N SER A 9 55.05 -0.57 -68.91
CA SER A 9 53.81 -1.36 -68.94
C SER A 9 53.84 -2.59 -68.01
N ILE A 10 54.98 -3.27 -67.88
CA ILE A 10 55.10 -4.45 -66.98
C ILE A 10 55.05 -4.01 -65.50
N LEU A 11 55.69 -2.89 -65.15
CA LEU A 11 55.65 -2.35 -63.80
C LEU A 11 54.23 -1.92 -63.40
N GLU A 12 53.49 -1.32 -64.33
CA GLU A 12 52.10 -0.91 -64.12
C GLU A 12 51.15 -2.10 -63.92
N VAL A 13 51.37 -3.21 -64.65
CA VAL A 13 50.62 -4.46 -64.44
C VAL A 13 50.91 -5.09 -63.08
N ILE A 14 52.17 -5.10 -62.64
CA ILE A 14 52.55 -5.63 -61.31
C ILE A 14 51.98 -4.75 -60.18
N LEU A 15 52.07 -3.43 -60.32
CA LEU A 15 51.51 -2.48 -59.35
C LEU A 15 49.99 -2.58 -59.29
N ALA A 16 49.32 -2.68 -60.44
CA ALA A 16 47.87 -2.86 -60.51
C ALA A 16 47.43 -4.19 -59.88
N ALA A 17 48.17 -5.27 -60.10
CA ALA A 17 47.90 -6.57 -59.48
C ALA A 17 48.12 -6.55 -57.96
N ALA A 18 49.17 -5.90 -57.48
CA ALA A 18 49.44 -5.74 -56.04
C ALA A 18 48.37 -4.88 -55.36
N LEU A 19 47.98 -3.77 -55.98
CA LEU A 19 46.94 -2.87 -55.47
C LEU A 19 45.57 -3.57 -55.47
N PHE A 20 45.25 -4.29 -56.55
CA PHE A 20 44.05 -5.09 -56.65
C PHE A 20 43.99 -6.16 -55.55
N ALA A 21 45.09 -6.89 -55.30
CA ALA A 21 45.14 -7.89 -54.22
C ALA A 21 44.90 -7.27 -52.83
N VAL A 22 45.45 -6.09 -52.55
CA VAL A 22 45.21 -5.35 -51.30
C VAL A 22 43.74 -4.92 -51.20
N PHE A 23 43.14 -4.38 -52.26
CA PHE A 23 41.73 -4.00 -52.26
C PHE A 23 40.80 -5.21 -52.15
N SER A 24 41.05 -6.29 -52.89
CA SER A 24 40.25 -7.51 -52.82
C SER A 24 40.27 -8.11 -51.42
N THR A 25 41.43 -8.18 -50.77
CA THR A 25 41.53 -8.70 -49.40
C THR A 25 40.82 -7.79 -48.39
N ALA A 26 40.89 -6.46 -48.55
CA ALA A 26 40.15 -5.52 -47.71
C ALA A 26 38.62 -5.67 -47.86
N VAL A 27 38.13 -5.77 -49.09
CA VAL A 27 36.69 -5.95 -49.38
C VAL A 27 36.18 -7.28 -48.81
N ILE A 28 36.91 -8.37 -49.01
CA ILE A 28 36.54 -9.69 -48.48
C ILE A 28 36.49 -9.65 -46.94
N ARG A 29 37.46 -8.99 -46.29
CA ARG A 29 37.47 -8.85 -44.82
C ARG A 29 36.27 -8.07 -44.31
N VAL A 30 35.91 -6.95 -44.95
CA VAL A 30 34.72 -6.16 -44.58
C VAL A 30 33.44 -6.98 -44.76
N MET A 31 33.35 -7.78 -45.82
CA MET A 31 32.20 -8.64 -46.08
C MET A 31 32.05 -9.77 -45.06
N ILE A 32 33.14 -10.42 -44.65
CA ILE A 32 33.10 -11.45 -43.59
C ILE A 32 32.67 -10.80 -42.27
N GLN A 33 33.26 -9.65 -41.94
CA GLN A 33 32.90 -8.91 -40.72
C GLN A 33 31.43 -8.46 -40.71
N SER A 34 30.87 -8.07 -41.85
CA SER A 34 29.45 -7.69 -41.94
C SER A 34 28.54 -8.90 -41.73
N LEU A 35 28.86 -10.06 -42.31
CA LEU A 35 28.12 -11.31 -42.10
C LEU A 35 28.12 -11.73 -40.62
N ASP A 36 29.27 -11.70 -39.95
CA ASP A 36 29.37 -12.02 -38.52
C ASP A 36 28.54 -11.07 -37.66
N THR A 37 28.53 -9.78 -38.02
CA THR A 37 27.74 -8.76 -37.33
C THR A 37 26.23 -9.00 -37.52
N HIS A 38 25.80 -9.37 -38.73
CA HIS A 38 24.40 -9.70 -39.01
C HIS A 38 23.94 -10.95 -38.27
N LEU A 39 24.78 -11.99 -38.24
CA LEU A 39 24.49 -13.22 -37.50
C LEU A 39 24.40 -12.94 -35.99
N LEU A 40 25.35 -12.18 -35.44
CA LEU A 40 25.32 -11.81 -34.02
C LEU A 40 24.09 -10.99 -33.65
N ALA A 41 23.72 -10.01 -34.47
CA ALA A 41 22.52 -9.20 -34.25
C ALA A 41 21.24 -10.06 -34.27
N GLY A 42 21.15 -11.01 -35.20
CA GLY A 42 20.05 -11.98 -35.26
C GLY A 42 19.99 -12.87 -34.01
N GLN A 43 21.13 -13.37 -33.54
CA GLN A 43 21.22 -14.17 -32.32
C GLN A 43 20.85 -13.36 -31.07
N GLN A 44 21.27 -12.10 -30.98
CA GLN A 44 20.89 -11.21 -29.88
C GLN A 44 19.38 -10.95 -29.87
N ALA A 45 18.77 -10.71 -31.02
CA ALA A 45 17.31 -10.53 -31.12
C ALA A 45 16.55 -11.79 -30.67
N GLN A 46 17.01 -12.98 -31.06
CA GLN A 46 16.41 -14.24 -30.61
C GLN A 46 16.61 -14.48 -29.11
N ALA A 47 17.80 -14.25 -28.58
CA ALA A 47 18.08 -14.36 -27.15
C ALA A 47 17.24 -13.37 -26.33
N LEU A 48 17.05 -12.15 -26.81
CA LEU A 48 16.19 -11.16 -26.19
C LEU A 48 14.73 -11.64 -26.18
N GLY A 49 14.22 -12.15 -27.30
CA GLY A 49 12.87 -12.73 -27.35
C GLY A 49 12.66 -13.85 -26.34
N LYS A 50 13.64 -14.76 -26.21
CA LYS A 50 13.60 -15.86 -25.23
C LYS A 50 13.68 -15.38 -23.77
N ALA A 51 14.48 -14.35 -23.49
CA ALA A 51 14.59 -13.75 -22.16
C ALA A 51 13.29 -13.02 -21.78
N SER A 52 12.69 -12.29 -22.72
CA SER A 52 11.40 -11.62 -22.54
C SER A 52 10.29 -12.64 -22.30
N GLU A 53 10.21 -13.71 -23.09
CA GLU A 53 9.28 -14.82 -22.85
C GLU A 53 9.47 -15.44 -21.46
N GLY A 54 10.72 -15.55 -20.99
CA GLY A 54 11.02 -16.01 -19.63
C GLY A 54 10.40 -15.12 -18.55
N LEU A 55 10.48 -13.80 -18.70
CA LEU A 55 9.82 -12.87 -17.77
C LEU A 55 8.29 -12.94 -17.86
N GLU A 56 7.72 -13.06 -19.06
CA GLU A 56 6.28 -13.20 -19.25
C GLU A 56 5.73 -14.52 -18.68
N ALA A 57 6.49 -15.61 -18.79
CA ALA A 57 6.15 -16.89 -18.17
C ALA A 57 6.13 -16.79 -16.63
N LEU A 58 7.13 -16.14 -16.04
CA LEU A 58 7.14 -15.85 -14.60
C LEU A 58 5.97 -14.94 -14.20
N TYR A 59 5.62 -13.95 -15.04
CA TYR A 59 4.48 -13.07 -14.82
C TYR A 59 3.16 -13.86 -14.85
N SER A 60 3.02 -14.80 -15.78
CA SER A 60 1.87 -15.72 -15.85
C SER A 60 1.76 -16.59 -14.59
N ILE A 61 2.88 -17.11 -14.06
CA ILE A 61 2.90 -17.88 -12.81
C ILE A 61 2.45 -16.99 -11.64
N ALA A 62 2.99 -15.77 -11.55
CA ALA A 62 2.67 -14.80 -10.50
C ALA A 62 1.19 -14.38 -10.52
N ASN A 63 0.62 -14.18 -11.71
CA ASN A 63 -0.77 -13.77 -11.87
C ASN A 63 -1.76 -14.88 -11.51
N ARG A 64 -1.42 -16.15 -11.77
CA ARG A 64 -2.21 -17.32 -11.36
C ARG A 64 -2.21 -17.46 -9.84
N SER A 65 -1.03 -17.41 -9.22
CA SER A 65 -0.88 -17.34 -7.78
C SER A 65 0.49 -16.76 -7.45
N PHE A 66 0.53 -15.66 -6.70
CA PHE A 66 1.81 -15.06 -6.32
C PHE A 66 2.66 -16.00 -5.44
N SER A 67 2.02 -16.90 -4.69
CA SER A 67 2.72 -17.94 -3.92
C SER A 67 3.36 -19.02 -4.79
N ALA A 68 2.88 -19.22 -6.02
CA ALA A 68 3.48 -20.16 -6.98
C ALA A 68 4.79 -19.60 -7.58
N LEU A 69 5.03 -18.29 -7.48
CA LEU A 69 6.31 -17.67 -7.82
C LEU A 69 7.32 -17.93 -6.68
N SER A 70 7.69 -19.20 -6.48
CA SER A 70 8.64 -19.63 -5.45
C SER A 70 10.05 -19.11 -5.72
N ASP A 71 10.83 -18.87 -4.65
CA ASP A 71 12.23 -18.47 -4.79
C ASP A 71 13.05 -19.61 -5.40
N THR A 72 13.91 -19.26 -6.35
CA THR A 72 14.79 -20.22 -7.03
C THR A 72 16.05 -19.51 -7.52
N VAL A 73 17.19 -20.17 -7.40
CA VAL A 73 18.48 -19.65 -7.89
C VAL A 73 18.63 -19.90 -9.40
N SER A 74 18.06 -21.00 -9.90
CA SER A 74 18.00 -21.34 -11.32
C SER A 74 16.87 -22.34 -11.58
N SER A 75 16.04 -22.09 -12.58
CA SER A 75 15.09 -23.06 -13.11
C SER A 75 14.85 -22.82 -14.60
N GLY A 76 14.30 -23.82 -15.28
CA GLY A 76 13.67 -23.66 -16.59
C GLY A 76 12.16 -23.45 -16.46
N LEU A 77 11.48 -23.39 -17.60
CA LEU A 77 10.06 -23.09 -17.74
C LEU A 77 9.45 -23.99 -18.81
N SER A 78 8.38 -24.68 -18.46
CA SER A 78 7.58 -25.45 -19.41
C SER A 78 6.15 -24.91 -19.48
N SER A 79 5.60 -24.92 -20.70
CA SER A 79 4.17 -24.66 -20.92
C SER A 79 3.48 -26.01 -21.15
N ALA A 80 2.77 -26.50 -20.14
CA ALA A 80 2.01 -27.74 -20.21
C ALA A 80 0.56 -27.46 -19.82
N GLY A 81 -0.40 -28.01 -20.58
CA GLY A 81 -1.82 -27.80 -20.32
C GLY A 81 -2.28 -26.33 -20.40
N GLY A 82 -1.60 -25.51 -21.22
CA GLY A 82 -1.89 -24.08 -21.38
C GLY A 82 -1.41 -23.20 -20.23
N GLN A 83 -0.52 -23.70 -19.36
CA GLN A 83 0.01 -22.96 -18.21
C GLN A 83 1.53 -23.08 -18.12
N TRP A 84 2.17 -21.97 -17.75
CA TRP A 84 3.60 -21.94 -17.42
C TRP A 84 3.86 -22.50 -16.03
N ASN A 85 4.87 -23.36 -15.91
CA ASN A 85 5.35 -23.92 -14.66
C ASN A 85 6.88 -24.01 -14.66
N TYR A 86 7.50 -24.02 -13.49
CA TYR A 86 8.93 -24.30 -13.35
C TYR A 86 9.24 -25.73 -13.84
N SER A 87 10.38 -25.90 -14.51
CA SER A 87 10.81 -27.20 -15.01
C SER A 87 12.34 -27.28 -15.07
N GLY A 88 12.92 -28.35 -14.52
CA GLY A 88 14.37 -28.57 -14.56
C GLY A 88 15.19 -27.39 -14.01
N THR A 89 16.43 -27.28 -14.50
CA THR A 89 17.40 -26.25 -14.09
C THR A 89 17.59 -25.13 -15.11
N GLY A 90 17.08 -25.31 -16.33
CA GLY A 90 17.11 -24.37 -17.46
C GLY A 90 16.47 -24.99 -18.70
N ASP A 91 16.13 -24.15 -19.67
CA ASP A 91 15.56 -24.55 -20.96
C ASP A 91 16.61 -24.41 -22.05
N SER A 92 16.78 -25.43 -22.90
CA SER A 92 17.67 -25.37 -24.05
C SER A 92 16.89 -25.22 -25.35
N PHE A 93 17.29 -24.27 -26.18
CA PHE A 93 16.74 -24.00 -27.50
C PHE A 93 17.89 -23.88 -28.50
N ASP A 94 18.24 -24.98 -29.16
CA ASP A 94 19.38 -25.02 -30.08
C ASP A 94 20.68 -24.54 -29.38
N ILE A 95 21.24 -23.40 -29.79
CA ILE A 95 22.45 -22.83 -29.18
C ILE A 95 22.20 -22.02 -27.89
N PHE A 96 20.94 -21.76 -27.54
CA PHE A 96 20.56 -20.92 -26.42
C PHE A 96 20.17 -21.75 -25.19
N THR A 97 20.62 -21.32 -24.02
CA THR A 97 20.16 -21.87 -22.74
C THR A 97 19.56 -20.74 -21.91
N ARG A 98 18.27 -20.84 -21.60
CA ARG A 98 17.54 -19.92 -20.73
C ARG A 98 17.48 -20.46 -19.31
N THR A 99 17.77 -19.61 -18.33
CA THR A 99 17.50 -19.87 -16.92
C THR A 99 16.74 -18.70 -16.31
N VAL A 100 15.89 -19.00 -15.33
CA VAL A 100 15.20 -18.00 -14.53
C VAL A 100 15.59 -18.11 -13.06
N SER A 101 15.65 -16.96 -12.39
CA SER A 101 15.81 -16.90 -10.94
C SER A 101 14.79 -15.95 -10.32
N VAL A 102 14.36 -16.30 -9.11
CA VAL A 102 13.41 -15.55 -8.31
C VAL A 102 13.96 -15.43 -6.91
N SER A 103 13.98 -14.21 -6.38
CA SER A 103 14.40 -13.95 -5.01
C SER A 103 13.54 -12.88 -4.36
N GLN A 104 13.52 -12.89 -3.03
CA GLN A 104 12.87 -11.86 -2.24
C GLN A 104 13.43 -10.46 -2.55
N ALA A 105 12.58 -9.52 -2.98
CA ALA A 105 13.01 -8.13 -3.19
C ALA A 105 13.29 -7.44 -1.85
N ARG A 106 14.24 -6.50 -1.83
CA ARG A 106 14.62 -5.73 -0.63
C ARG A 106 14.62 -4.24 -0.92
N ARG A 107 14.32 -3.43 0.10
CA ARG A 107 14.34 -1.96 0.02
C ARG A 107 15.25 -1.33 1.07
N ASP A 108 15.91 -0.23 0.69
CA ASP A 108 16.63 0.64 1.62
C ASP A 108 15.68 1.53 2.43
N SER A 109 16.23 2.37 3.32
CA SER A 109 15.46 3.31 4.14
C SER A 109 14.77 4.42 3.33
N SER A 110 15.20 4.65 2.09
CA SER A 110 14.60 5.61 1.15
C SER A 110 13.53 4.96 0.26
N GLY A 111 13.29 3.65 0.44
CA GLY A 111 12.30 2.88 -0.32
C GLY A 111 12.79 2.40 -1.68
N ASN A 112 14.05 2.55 -2.05
CA ASN A 112 14.59 2.07 -3.32
C ASN A 112 14.90 0.57 -3.26
N TYR A 113 14.74 -0.15 -4.37
CA TYR A 113 15.11 -1.56 -4.42
C TYR A 113 16.64 -1.75 -4.45
N VAL A 114 17.13 -2.67 -3.61
CA VAL A 114 18.57 -2.96 -3.46
C VAL A 114 18.86 -4.45 -3.65
N ASN A 115 20.08 -4.77 -4.11
CA ASN A 115 20.51 -6.16 -4.36
C ASN A 115 20.95 -6.89 -3.07
N SER A 116 21.42 -6.16 -2.07
CA SER A 116 21.82 -6.67 -0.76
C SER A 116 21.61 -5.58 0.30
N GLY A 117 21.58 -5.95 1.58
CA GLY A 117 21.14 -5.04 2.66
C GLY A 117 19.63 -4.71 2.60
N GLY A 118 19.17 -3.82 3.49
CA GLY A 118 17.78 -3.36 3.53
C GLY A 118 16.77 -4.36 4.13
N LEU A 119 15.50 -3.95 4.17
CA LEU A 119 14.38 -4.76 4.65
C LEU A 119 13.70 -5.50 3.48
N PRO A 120 13.19 -6.72 3.70
CA PRO A 120 12.49 -7.47 2.66
C PRO A 120 11.15 -6.80 2.30
N ALA A 121 10.92 -6.56 1.00
CA ALA A 121 9.63 -6.10 0.47
C ALA A 121 8.67 -7.28 0.34
N LEU A 122 7.99 -7.66 1.44
CA LEU A 122 7.26 -8.93 1.56
C LEU A 122 6.23 -9.24 0.47
N ASN A 123 5.68 -8.23 -0.20
CA ASN A 123 4.72 -8.40 -1.30
C ASN A 123 5.38 -8.30 -2.67
N THR A 124 6.71 -8.31 -2.77
CA THR A 124 7.44 -8.13 -4.03
C THR A 124 8.57 -9.14 -4.15
N LYS A 125 8.71 -9.73 -5.34
CA LYS A 125 9.84 -10.58 -5.71
C LYS A 125 10.62 -9.96 -6.85
N LYS A 126 11.95 -10.13 -6.81
CA LYS A 126 12.84 -9.83 -7.93
C LYS A 126 12.89 -11.07 -8.82
N VAL A 127 12.67 -10.86 -10.11
CA VAL A 127 12.73 -11.91 -11.12
C VAL A 127 13.83 -11.58 -12.12
N VAL A 128 14.54 -12.61 -12.59
CA VAL A 128 15.60 -12.48 -13.58
C VAL A 128 15.46 -13.61 -14.59
N SER A 129 15.53 -13.27 -15.89
CA SER A 129 15.68 -14.24 -16.97
C SER A 129 17.01 -14.02 -17.67
N THR A 130 17.82 -15.07 -17.73
CA THR A 130 19.15 -15.06 -18.34
C THR A 130 19.17 -16.04 -19.50
N VAL A 131 19.60 -15.59 -20.67
CA VAL A 131 19.82 -16.44 -21.84
C VAL A 131 21.29 -16.40 -22.20
N ASN A 132 21.94 -17.56 -22.20
CA ASN A 132 23.34 -17.73 -22.57
C ASN A 132 23.44 -18.48 -23.90
N TRP A 133 24.41 -18.11 -24.74
CA TRP A 133 24.75 -18.88 -25.95
C TRP A 133 26.22 -18.68 -26.31
N THR A 134 26.79 -19.63 -27.06
CA THR A 134 28.18 -19.56 -27.51
C THR A 134 28.23 -19.30 -29.02
N VAL A 135 29.07 -18.34 -29.43
CA VAL A 135 29.33 -18.03 -30.84
C VAL A 135 30.68 -18.62 -31.23
N MET A 136 30.71 -19.34 -32.36
CA MET A 136 31.92 -19.95 -32.93
C MET A 136 32.73 -20.79 -31.91
N GLY A 137 32.03 -21.55 -31.05
CA GLY A 137 32.62 -22.55 -30.16
C GLY A 137 33.48 -22.04 -28.99
N SER A 138 33.71 -20.72 -28.86
CA SER A 138 34.61 -20.18 -27.82
C SER A 138 34.10 -18.91 -27.12
N ARG A 139 33.26 -18.09 -27.76
CA ARG A 139 32.77 -16.84 -27.14
C ARG A 139 31.39 -17.01 -26.51
N GLY A 140 31.32 -17.02 -25.18
CA GLY A 140 30.06 -16.95 -24.45
C GLY A 140 29.43 -15.55 -24.53
N ASN A 141 28.15 -15.48 -24.84
CA ASN A 141 27.36 -14.25 -24.84
C ASN A 141 26.13 -14.48 -23.95
N SER A 142 25.63 -13.41 -23.32
CA SER A 142 24.45 -13.48 -22.46
C SER A 142 23.57 -12.25 -22.61
N ILE A 143 22.26 -12.46 -22.42
CA ILE A 143 21.27 -11.41 -22.21
C ILE A 143 20.62 -11.68 -20.86
N VAL A 144 20.56 -10.64 -20.02
CA VAL A 144 19.94 -10.69 -18.70
C VAL A 144 18.85 -9.63 -18.64
N LEU A 145 17.61 -10.06 -18.44
CA LEU A 145 16.49 -9.17 -18.15
C LEU A 145 16.06 -9.38 -16.70
N SER A 146 15.75 -8.29 -16.00
CA SER A 146 15.28 -8.34 -14.62
C SER A 146 14.07 -7.45 -14.41
N GLY A 147 13.19 -7.86 -13.51
CA GLY A 147 12.01 -7.10 -13.12
C GLY A 147 11.64 -7.32 -11.65
N TYR A 148 10.63 -6.58 -11.20
CA TYR A 148 10.02 -6.75 -9.89
C TYR A 148 8.54 -7.01 -10.06
N PHE A 149 8.04 -8.11 -9.48
CA PHE A 149 6.63 -8.43 -9.47
C PHE A 149 6.08 -8.24 -8.07
N SER A 150 4.99 -7.47 -7.96
CA SER A 150 4.31 -7.21 -6.70
C SER A 150 2.95 -7.90 -6.65
N ASP A 151 2.64 -8.50 -5.51
CA ASP A 151 1.33 -9.06 -5.21
C ASP A 151 0.33 -7.92 -4.93
N TRP A 152 -0.34 -7.48 -5.98
CA TRP A 152 -1.38 -6.45 -5.89
C TRP A 152 -2.63 -6.94 -5.16
N ARG A 153 -2.83 -8.25 -5.03
CA ARG A 153 -3.96 -8.85 -4.31
C ARG A 153 -3.67 -8.99 -2.82
N SER A 154 -2.40 -8.89 -2.41
CA SER A 154 -2.03 -8.93 -1.01
C SER A 154 -2.60 -7.71 -0.28
N PRO A 155 -3.32 -7.90 0.85
CA PRO A 155 -3.70 -6.76 1.67
C PRO A 155 -2.44 -6.01 2.10
N VAL A 156 -2.46 -4.69 1.99
CA VAL A 156 -1.37 -3.83 2.46
C VAL A 156 -1.12 -4.17 3.94
N ARG A 157 0.05 -4.74 4.23
CA ARG A 157 0.46 -5.13 5.58
C ARG A 157 0.68 -3.89 6.44
N ARG A 158 -0.41 -3.35 6.97
CA ARG A 158 -0.41 -2.26 7.94
C ARG A 158 -0.15 -2.80 9.34
N THR A 159 0.52 -2.01 10.16
CA THR A 159 0.66 -2.30 11.58
C THR A 159 -0.70 -2.42 12.26
N GLY A 160 -0.84 -3.42 13.11
CA GLY A 160 -1.96 -3.48 14.05
C GLY A 160 -1.73 -2.51 15.20
N LEU A 161 -2.81 -2.00 15.78
CA LEU A 161 -2.74 -1.09 16.93
C LEU A 161 -3.80 -1.52 17.93
N LEU A 162 -3.38 -1.79 19.15
CA LEU A 162 -4.26 -2.02 20.29
C LEU A 162 -4.16 -0.81 21.22
N VAL A 163 -5.30 -0.30 21.66
CA VAL A 163 -5.40 0.79 22.64
C VAL A 163 -6.32 0.34 23.76
N TYR A 164 -5.92 0.56 25.01
CA TYR A 164 -6.65 0.13 26.19
C TYR A 164 -6.41 1.07 27.39
N GLY A 165 -7.33 1.07 28.35
CA GLY A 165 -7.18 1.80 29.61
C GLY A 165 -6.42 0.98 30.66
N ASP A 166 -5.59 1.66 31.46
CA ASP A 166 -4.74 1.07 32.52
C ASP A 166 -4.72 1.96 33.79
N GLY A 167 -5.63 2.94 33.89
CA GLY A 167 -5.60 4.02 34.90
C GLY A 167 -6.64 3.91 36.01
N GLY A 168 -7.48 2.88 35.99
CA GLY A 168 -8.63 2.77 36.90
C GLY A 168 -9.59 3.95 36.76
N THR A 169 -10.17 4.40 37.88
CA THR A 169 -11.19 5.46 37.91
C THR A 169 -10.64 6.85 38.23
N SER A 170 -9.33 6.99 38.36
CA SER A 170 -8.70 8.23 38.84
C SER A 170 -7.43 8.63 38.09
N SER A 171 -6.93 7.84 37.14
CA SER A 171 -5.72 8.15 36.39
C SER A 171 -5.98 8.20 34.88
N ASP A 172 -5.31 9.13 34.22
CA ASP A 172 -5.24 9.19 32.75
C ASP A 172 -4.12 8.25 32.28
N ALA A 173 -4.48 7.00 32.05
CA ALA A 173 -3.56 6.02 31.51
C ALA A 173 -4.23 5.30 30.34
N ILE A 174 -4.11 5.89 29.15
CA ILE A 174 -4.34 5.19 27.90
C ILE A 174 -3.02 4.55 27.48
N ARG A 175 -3.01 3.22 27.39
CA ARG A 175 -1.89 2.43 26.89
C ARG A 175 -2.15 2.00 25.46
N PHE A 176 -1.07 1.81 24.70
CA PHE A 176 -1.14 1.22 23.38
C PHE A 176 0.05 0.30 23.10
N THR A 177 -0.16 -0.66 22.21
CA THR A 177 0.89 -1.52 21.65
C THR A 177 0.67 -1.71 20.16
N ILE A 178 1.76 -1.91 19.42
CA ILE A 178 1.79 -2.00 17.97
C ILE A 178 2.12 -3.43 17.59
N LEU A 179 1.31 -4.02 16.71
CA LEU A 179 1.59 -5.33 16.12
C LEU A 179 2.50 -5.12 14.91
N ASP A 180 3.69 -5.69 14.97
CA ASP A 180 4.57 -5.80 13.81
C ASP A 180 3.94 -6.77 12.79
N PRO A 181 3.64 -6.33 11.56
CA PRO A 181 2.97 -7.17 10.56
C PRO A 181 3.91 -8.19 9.88
N LEU A 182 5.22 -8.12 10.15
CA LEU A 182 6.24 -9.06 9.68
C LEU A 182 6.39 -10.21 10.68
N THR A 183 6.56 -9.88 11.97
CA THR A 183 6.85 -10.86 13.03
C THR A 183 5.61 -11.33 13.79
N LEU A 184 4.48 -10.64 13.65
CA LEU A 184 3.25 -10.85 14.42
C LEU A 184 3.46 -10.75 15.94
N THR A 185 4.44 -9.95 16.36
CA THR A 185 4.73 -9.69 17.76
C THR A 185 4.25 -8.30 18.17
N TRP A 186 3.68 -8.20 19.37
CA TRP A 186 3.31 -6.93 19.98
C TRP A 186 4.54 -6.21 20.53
N SER A 187 4.63 -4.90 20.31
CA SER A 187 5.63 -4.05 20.95
C SER A 187 5.41 -3.97 22.47
N PRO A 188 6.42 -3.57 23.26
CA PRO A 188 6.20 -3.15 24.64
C PRO A 188 5.09 -2.07 24.72
N PRO A 189 4.24 -2.08 25.76
CA PRO A 189 3.22 -1.06 25.94
C PRO A 189 3.82 0.34 26.08
N ALA A 190 3.21 1.32 25.41
CA ALA A 190 3.51 2.74 25.53
C ALA A 190 2.26 3.50 26.03
N THR A 191 2.44 4.75 26.47
CA THR A 191 1.34 5.61 26.97
C THR A 191 1.06 6.73 25.98
N VAL A 192 -0.22 7.07 25.82
CA VAL A 192 -0.66 8.32 25.20
C VAL A 192 -1.45 9.13 26.23
N ASP A 193 -1.14 10.41 26.31
CA ASP A 193 -1.82 11.39 27.16
C ASP A 193 -2.61 12.34 26.25
N VAL A 194 -3.91 12.50 26.52
CA VAL A 194 -4.78 13.34 25.69
C VAL A 194 -4.73 14.82 26.09
N ASP A 195 -4.19 15.14 27.26
CA ASP A 195 -4.00 16.51 27.73
C ASP A 195 -3.04 16.52 28.92
N PRO A 196 -1.74 16.76 28.68
CA PRO A 196 -0.72 16.69 29.71
C PRO A 196 -0.81 17.82 30.74
N SER A 197 -1.70 18.81 30.54
CA SER A 197 -1.89 19.92 31.46
C SER A 197 -2.85 19.63 32.60
N ALA A 198 -3.61 18.53 32.52
CA ALA A 198 -4.63 18.17 33.49
C ALA A 198 -4.41 16.76 34.02
N THR A 199 -4.59 16.56 35.32
CA THR A 199 -4.48 15.25 35.96
C THR A 199 -5.85 14.59 36.15
N ASN A 200 -5.83 13.28 36.39
CA ASN A 200 -6.96 12.47 36.84
C ASN A 200 -8.15 12.30 35.87
N LYS A 201 -7.89 12.19 34.56
CA LYS A 201 -8.93 11.87 33.57
C LYS A 201 -9.07 10.37 33.40
N ALA A 202 -10.02 9.78 34.11
CA ALA A 202 -10.30 8.37 33.99
C ALA A 202 -10.93 8.06 32.62
N LEU A 203 -10.26 7.23 31.82
CA LEU A 203 -10.81 6.74 30.55
C LEU A 203 -12.11 5.97 30.82
N ARG A 204 -13.19 6.34 30.11
CA ARG A 204 -14.50 5.66 30.19
C ARG A 204 -14.85 4.87 28.94
N SER A 205 -14.42 5.36 27.77
CA SER A 205 -14.65 4.66 26.50
C SER A 205 -13.59 5.08 25.49
N VAL A 206 -13.16 4.16 24.63
CA VAL A 206 -12.18 4.42 23.56
C VAL A 206 -12.55 3.66 22.31
N ARG A 207 -12.34 4.28 21.14
CA ARG A 207 -12.47 3.63 19.83
C ARG A 207 -11.39 4.10 18.89
N ILE A 208 -10.85 3.16 18.10
CA ILE A 208 -9.82 3.43 17.09
C ILE A 208 -10.34 3.18 15.68
N PHE A 209 -9.86 4.00 14.74
CA PHE A 209 -10.25 3.95 13.33
C PHE A 209 -9.00 3.93 12.47
N SER A 210 -8.93 3.01 11.52
CA SER A 210 -7.81 2.90 10.58
C SER A 210 -8.14 3.58 9.26
N SER A 211 -7.26 4.45 8.78
CA SER A 211 -7.37 4.98 7.42
C SER A 211 -7.12 3.87 6.40
N ARG A 212 -7.90 3.86 5.31
CA ARG A 212 -7.68 2.97 4.16
C ARG A 212 -6.57 3.47 3.25
N THR A 213 -6.28 4.75 3.25
CA THR A 213 -5.35 5.38 2.29
C THR A 213 -4.05 5.87 2.92
N ARG A 214 -4.06 6.25 4.20
CA ARG A 214 -2.88 6.78 4.91
C ARG A 214 -2.37 5.83 6.00
N ASN A 215 -1.10 5.93 6.37
CA ASN A 215 -0.58 5.22 7.55
C ASN A 215 -0.94 5.97 8.83
N GLU A 216 -2.23 6.24 9.02
CA GLU A 216 -2.74 6.95 10.20
C GLU A 216 -3.84 6.14 10.89
N LYS A 217 -4.00 6.38 12.18
CA LYS A 217 -5.13 5.92 12.97
C LYS A 217 -5.71 7.11 13.74
N ILE A 218 -7.02 7.10 13.95
CA ILE A 218 -7.67 8.10 14.81
C ILE A 218 -8.19 7.39 16.04
N MET A 219 -7.96 7.99 17.19
CA MET A 219 -8.59 7.58 18.45
C MET A 219 -9.62 8.63 18.83
N LEU A 220 -10.81 8.16 19.18
CA LEU A 220 -11.79 8.93 19.95
C LEU A 220 -11.86 8.34 21.35
N SER A 221 -11.80 9.19 22.37
CA SER A 221 -11.81 8.75 23.76
C SER A 221 -12.69 9.65 24.62
N ARG A 222 -13.40 9.05 25.57
CA ARG A 222 -14.19 9.73 26.59
C ARG A 222 -13.55 9.55 27.95
N HIS A 223 -13.59 10.61 28.74
CA HIS A 223 -12.93 10.72 30.03
C HIS A 223 -13.85 11.34 31.07
N TYR A 224 -13.58 11.04 32.34
CA TYR A 224 -14.20 11.69 33.50
C TYR A 224 -13.13 12.08 34.52
N ASN A 225 -13.15 13.34 34.97
CA ASN A 225 -12.15 13.86 35.91
C ASN A 225 -12.64 14.00 37.36
N GLY A 226 -13.80 13.43 37.68
CA GLY A 226 -14.45 13.59 38.99
C GLY A 226 -15.48 14.71 39.05
N SER A 227 -15.57 15.58 38.04
CA SER A 227 -16.59 16.65 37.97
C SER A 227 -17.12 16.89 36.56
N GLN A 228 -16.29 16.68 35.54
CA GLN A 228 -16.59 16.90 34.14
C GLN A 228 -16.30 15.67 33.31
N GLN A 229 -17.11 15.51 32.28
CA GLN A 229 -16.92 14.53 31.23
C GLN A 229 -16.36 15.23 30.00
N GLN A 230 -15.46 14.56 29.29
CA GLN A 230 -14.74 15.14 28.16
C GLN A 230 -14.61 14.10 27.05
N ILE A 231 -14.68 14.55 25.79
CA ILE A 231 -14.39 13.73 24.62
C ILE A 231 -13.19 14.33 23.90
N PHE A 232 -12.22 13.50 23.54
CA PHE A 232 -11.02 13.88 22.82
C PHE A 232 -10.92 13.13 21.49
N ALA A 233 -10.23 13.75 20.55
CA ALA A 233 -9.75 13.09 19.33
C ALA A 233 -8.24 13.26 19.22
N SER A 234 -7.56 12.20 18.79
CA SER A 234 -6.12 12.23 18.52
C SER A 234 -5.79 11.43 17.27
N VAL A 235 -4.66 11.75 16.66
CA VAL A 235 -4.19 11.15 15.41
C VAL A 235 -2.84 10.47 15.66
N TYR A 236 -2.76 9.18 15.35
CA TYR A 236 -1.51 8.45 15.25
C TYR A 236 -1.01 8.52 13.82
N ASN A 237 0.19 9.06 13.59
CA ASN A 237 0.75 9.27 12.25
C ASN A 237 1.55 8.07 11.70
N GLY A 238 1.49 6.92 12.37
CA GLY A 238 2.30 5.75 12.06
C GLY A 238 3.48 5.55 13.02
N SER A 239 3.86 6.59 13.77
CA SER A 239 4.96 6.55 14.75
C SER A 239 4.63 7.18 16.09
N VAL A 240 3.92 8.32 16.10
CA VAL A 240 3.59 9.07 17.32
C VAL A 240 2.14 9.53 17.31
N TRP A 241 1.59 9.72 18.50
CA TRP A 241 0.31 10.40 18.70
C TRP A 241 0.50 11.92 18.68
N GLY A 242 -0.45 12.62 18.06
CA GLY A 242 -0.48 14.08 18.00
C GLY A 242 -1.85 14.58 17.53
N ASN A 243 -1.92 15.86 17.14
CA ASN A 243 -3.17 16.53 16.72
C ASN A 243 -4.33 16.27 17.69
N ILE A 244 -4.01 16.35 18.98
CA ILE A 244 -4.95 16.06 20.04
C ILE A 244 -5.83 17.29 20.26
N ILE A 245 -7.14 17.09 20.26
CA ILE A 245 -8.12 18.15 20.48
C ILE A 245 -9.22 17.68 21.42
N GLN A 246 -9.72 18.59 22.26
CA GLN A 246 -10.98 18.39 22.98
C GLN A 246 -12.15 18.64 22.01
N LEU A 247 -13.02 17.65 21.87
CA LEU A 247 -14.23 17.73 21.04
C LEU A 247 -15.40 18.35 21.82
N SER A 248 -15.59 17.93 23.08
CA SER A 248 -16.64 18.44 23.96
C SER A 248 -16.27 18.28 25.44
N SER A 249 -16.91 19.08 26.30
CA SER A 249 -16.83 18.96 27.75
C SER A 249 -18.11 19.46 28.41
N TRP A 250 -18.57 18.76 29.44
CA TRP A 250 -19.77 19.11 30.21
C TRP A 250 -19.68 18.61 31.65
N SER A 251 -20.44 19.23 32.56
CA SER A 251 -20.49 18.86 33.98
C SER A 251 -21.63 17.87 34.23
N SER A 252 -21.31 16.59 34.44
CA SER A 252 -22.28 15.55 34.80
C SER A 252 -21.58 14.34 35.41
N SER A 253 -22.23 13.67 36.36
CA SER A 253 -21.78 12.43 37.00
C SER A 253 -22.60 11.19 36.58
N THR A 254 -23.51 11.33 35.61
CA THR A 254 -24.38 10.23 35.13
C THR A 254 -23.92 9.70 33.78
N LEU A 255 -24.35 8.47 33.45
CA LEU A 255 -24.10 7.80 32.17
C LEU A 255 -22.62 7.82 31.77
N LEU A 256 -21.73 7.57 32.73
CA LEU A 256 -20.28 7.72 32.53
C LEU A 256 -19.71 6.71 31.52
N ASP A 257 -20.32 5.54 31.39
CA ASP A 257 -19.80 4.39 30.62
C ASP A 257 -20.43 4.22 29.23
N VAL A 258 -21.16 5.21 28.74
CA VAL A 258 -21.78 5.15 27.41
C VAL A 258 -20.79 5.63 26.32
N ARG A 259 -21.01 5.20 25.07
CA ARG A 259 -20.15 5.56 23.92
C ARG A 259 -20.85 6.60 23.04
N ASN A 260 -20.95 7.82 23.55
CA ASN A 260 -21.65 8.94 22.90
C ASN A 260 -20.82 9.64 21.80
N PHE A 261 -19.98 8.86 21.13
CA PHE A 261 -19.18 9.28 19.98
C PHE A 261 -18.93 8.09 19.04
N ASP A 262 -18.76 8.37 17.76
CA ASP A 262 -18.23 7.44 16.78
C ASP A 262 -17.62 8.22 15.62
N GLY A 263 -17.13 7.52 14.60
CA GLY A 263 -16.74 8.18 13.37
C GLY A 263 -16.52 7.22 12.21
N ALA A 264 -16.28 7.79 11.04
CA ALA A 264 -16.02 7.03 9.84
C ALA A 264 -15.05 7.76 8.90
N TYR A 265 -14.18 6.97 8.25
CA TYR A 265 -13.40 7.44 7.11
C TYR A 265 -14.28 7.47 5.85
N GLN A 266 -14.29 8.62 5.20
CA GLN A 266 -14.91 8.85 3.90
C GLN A 266 -13.99 8.39 2.75
N ALA A 267 -14.53 8.23 1.54
CA ALA A 267 -13.77 7.82 0.37
C ALA A 267 -12.64 8.78 0.00
N ASN A 268 -12.83 10.08 0.20
CA ASN A 268 -11.78 11.10 0.04
C ASN A 268 -10.64 11.00 1.08
N GLY A 269 -10.73 10.04 2.01
CA GLY A 269 -9.77 9.82 3.08
C GLY A 269 -10.03 10.69 4.31
N SER A 270 -10.90 11.69 4.30
CA SER A 270 -11.22 12.47 5.50
C SER A 270 -11.89 11.59 6.56
N PHE A 271 -11.67 11.89 7.84
CA PHE A 271 -12.37 11.24 8.94
C PHE A 271 -13.40 12.18 9.54
N MET A 272 -14.63 11.71 9.65
CA MET A 272 -15.72 12.42 10.31
C MET A 272 -15.93 11.85 11.70
N ALA A 273 -15.66 12.65 12.73
CA ALA A 273 -16.03 12.36 14.12
C ALA A 273 -17.43 12.91 14.37
N VAL A 274 -18.31 12.09 14.93
CA VAL A 274 -19.67 12.46 15.36
C VAL A 274 -19.74 12.21 16.87
N TYR A 275 -20.14 13.21 17.64
CA TYR A 275 -20.04 13.17 19.09
C TYR A 275 -21.13 14.00 19.77
N SER A 276 -21.40 13.66 21.03
CA SER A 276 -22.29 14.43 21.89
C SER A 276 -21.52 15.53 22.64
N ASP A 277 -22.14 16.69 22.77
CA ASP A 277 -21.76 17.75 23.71
C ASP A 277 -22.77 17.85 24.87
N ASN A 278 -23.49 16.76 25.14
CA ASN A 278 -24.57 16.68 26.13
C ASN A 278 -25.77 17.59 25.82
N THR A 279 -26.01 17.85 24.53
CA THR A 279 -27.22 18.50 24.01
C THR A 279 -27.99 17.55 23.09
N THR A 280 -29.18 17.95 22.65
CA THR A 280 -30.00 17.16 21.71
C THR A 280 -29.55 17.26 20.24
N ILE A 281 -28.47 18.01 19.97
CA ILE A 281 -27.95 18.24 18.61
C ILE A 281 -26.53 17.65 18.53
N PRO A 282 -26.36 16.48 17.89
CA PRO A 282 -25.05 15.89 17.67
C PRO A 282 -24.09 16.86 16.99
N LYS A 283 -22.83 16.82 17.41
CA LYS A 283 -21.74 17.63 16.86
C LYS A 283 -20.86 16.79 15.96
N VAL A 284 -20.27 17.46 14.99
CA VAL A 284 -19.43 16.85 13.97
C VAL A 284 -18.14 17.63 13.84
N ARG A 285 -17.02 16.92 13.72
CA ARG A 285 -15.72 17.50 13.42
C ARG A 285 -14.97 16.62 12.43
N VAL A 286 -14.31 17.24 11.46
CA VAL A 286 -13.67 16.53 10.36
C VAL A 286 -12.15 16.70 10.40
N TRP A 287 -11.43 15.59 10.31
CA TRP A 287 -10.00 15.55 10.01
C TRP A 287 -9.81 15.38 8.51
N ASN A 288 -9.13 16.32 7.86
CA ASN A 288 -8.90 16.27 6.42
C ASN A 288 -7.63 15.51 6.00
N GLY A 289 -6.91 14.90 6.95
CA GLY A 289 -5.59 14.30 6.72
C GLY A 289 -4.42 15.16 7.19
N ASN A 290 -4.67 16.41 7.59
CA ASN A 290 -3.62 17.34 8.05
C ASN A 290 -4.04 18.21 9.24
N VAL A 291 -5.28 18.68 9.27
CA VAL A 291 -5.83 19.51 10.35
C VAL A 291 -7.26 19.11 10.70
N TRP A 292 -7.63 19.29 11.96
CA TRP A 292 -9.02 19.23 12.40
C TRP A 292 -9.73 20.53 12.01
N GLY A 293 -10.82 20.41 11.25
CA GLY A 293 -11.66 21.55 10.89
C GLY A 293 -12.43 22.15 12.09
N THR A 294 -13.27 23.13 11.80
CA THR A 294 -14.19 23.70 12.78
C THR A 294 -15.31 22.70 13.10
N ALA A 295 -15.79 22.70 14.34
CA ALA A 295 -16.96 21.92 14.72
C ALA A 295 -18.22 22.52 14.05
N PHE A 296 -19.16 21.65 13.68
CA PHE A 296 -20.47 22.04 13.19
C PHE A 296 -21.55 21.08 13.72
N SER A 297 -22.82 21.42 13.52
CA SER A 297 -23.94 20.63 14.03
C SER A 297 -24.53 19.72 12.94
N ALA A 298 -24.99 18.54 13.34
CA ALA A 298 -25.95 17.75 12.58
C ALA A 298 -27.37 18.29 12.83
N GLN A 299 -28.41 17.46 12.68
CA GLN A 299 -29.80 17.84 13.00
C GLN A 299 -30.16 17.56 14.47
N ASN A 300 -31.19 18.21 15.00
CA ASN A 300 -31.73 17.91 16.34
C ASN A 300 -32.41 16.52 16.35
N ILE A 301 -32.04 15.63 17.27
CA ILE A 301 -32.65 14.29 17.39
C ILE A 301 -33.69 14.18 18.51
N GLY A 302 -34.00 15.25 19.23
CA GLY A 302 -34.97 15.23 20.33
C GLY A 302 -34.37 14.83 21.69
N GLY A 303 -33.48 13.85 21.73
CA GLY A 303 -32.81 13.38 22.95
C GLY A 303 -31.28 13.63 22.97
N ILE A 304 -30.64 13.51 24.14
CA ILE A 304 -29.18 13.62 24.25
C ILE A 304 -28.54 12.29 23.81
N PRO A 305 -27.64 12.27 22.80
CA PRO A 305 -27.01 11.02 22.37
C PRO A 305 -26.21 10.36 23.49
N VAL A 306 -26.49 9.08 23.76
CA VAL A 306 -25.75 8.23 24.70
C VAL A 306 -24.92 7.17 23.98
N TYR A 307 -25.41 6.61 22.87
CA TYR A 307 -24.60 5.84 21.94
C TYR A 307 -24.71 6.40 20.54
N VAL A 308 -23.57 6.43 19.85
CA VAL A 308 -23.48 6.87 18.46
C VAL A 308 -22.87 5.73 17.66
N THR A 309 -23.45 5.43 16.51
CA THR A 309 -22.86 4.53 15.52
C THR A 309 -22.80 5.24 14.19
N ALA A 310 -21.61 5.39 13.60
CA ALA A 310 -21.39 6.07 12.32
C ALA A 310 -20.73 5.12 11.32
N ARG A 311 -21.24 5.09 10.08
CA ARG A 311 -20.62 4.33 8.97
C ARG A 311 -20.69 5.12 7.68
N ALA A 312 -19.55 5.22 7.00
CA ALA A 312 -19.50 5.76 5.65
C ALA A 312 -19.98 4.73 4.63
N ARG A 313 -20.79 5.13 3.66
CA ARG A 313 -21.22 4.26 2.56
C ARG A 313 -19.98 3.88 1.73
N PRO A 314 -19.73 2.57 1.48
CA PRO A 314 -18.55 2.12 0.76
C PRO A 314 -18.35 2.87 -0.56
N GLY A 315 -17.13 3.38 -0.78
CA GLY A 315 -16.78 4.09 -2.02
C GLY A 315 -17.30 5.52 -2.15
N THR A 316 -17.96 6.08 -1.13
CA THR A 316 -18.52 7.45 -1.17
C THR A 316 -18.07 8.31 0.02
N ASN A 317 -18.44 9.59 0.01
CA ASN A 317 -18.28 10.50 1.15
C ASN A 317 -19.55 10.61 2.01
N GLU A 318 -20.56 9.78 1.74
CA GLU A 318 -21.83 9.78 2.46
C GLU A 318 -21.68 9.01 3.77
N VAL A 319 -22.30 9.49 4.84
CA VAL A 319 -22.22 8.89 6.18
C VAL A 319 -23.62 8.75 6.75
N MET A 320 -23.96 7.58 7.25
CA MET A 320 -25.16 7.40 8.07
C MET A 320 -24.75 7.31 9.53
N THR A 321 -25.61 7.82 10.40
CA THR A 321 -25.42 7.77 11.85
C THR A 321 -26.70 7.29 12.50
N ALA A 322 -26.56 6.30 13.38
CA ALA A 322 -27.59 5.89 14.32
C ALA A 322 -27.25 6.43 15.71
N TYR A 323 -28.29 6.88 16.41
CA TYR A 323 -28.22 7.43 17.75
C TYR A 323 -29.16 6.65 18.65
N PHE A 324 -28.65 6.26 19.81
CA PHE A 324 -29.48 5.90 20.95
C PHE A 324 -29.34 7.02 21.95
N ASP A 325 -30.44 7.57 22.43
CA ASP A 325 -30.42 8.75 23.30
C ASP A 325 -30.86 8.47 24.74
N ALA A 326 -30.72 9.50 25.58
CA ALA A 326 -30.94 9.42 27.01
C ALA A 326 -32.40 9.14 27.40
N GLN A 327 -33.35 9.26 26.45
CA GLN A 327 -34.76 8.93 26.65
C GLN A 327 -35.07 7.49 26.26
N SER A 328 -34.05 6.72 25.84
CA SER A 328 -34.17 5.38 25.27
C SER A 328 -34.81 5.37 23.87
N ASP A 329 -34.67 6.47 23.13
CA ASP A 329 -35.18 6.60 21.77
C ASP A 329 -34.07 6.28 20.74
N THR A 330 -34.48 5.77 19.58
CA THR A 330 -33.58 5.40 18.47
C THR A 330 -33.81 6.29 17.26
N ASN A 331 -32.77 7.06 16.92
CA ASN A 331 -32.81 8.09 15.91
C ASN A 331 -31.76 7.83 14.82
N THR A 332 -32.02 8.23 13.57
CA THR A 332 -31.03 8.12 12.48
C THR A 332 -30.92 9.40 11.67
N GLN A 333 -29.71 9.70 11.20
CA GLN A 333 -29.45 10.78 10.27
C GLN A 333 -28.55 10.35 9.13
N TYR A 334 -28.67 11.05 8.01
CA TYR A 334 -27.89 10.84 6.82
C TYR A 334 -27.14 12.11 6.41
N PHE A 335 -25.82 12.00 6.29
CA PHE A 335 -24.97 13.00 5.67
C PHE A 335 -24.79 12.67 4.19
N ASN A 336 -25.16 13.61 3.32
CA ASN A 336 -25.20 13.42 1.87
C ASN A 336 -23.85 13.55 1.15
N GLY A 337 -22.73 13.64 1.88
CA GLY A 337 -21.40 13.80 1.27
C GLY A 337 -21.11 15.22 0.76
N GLY A 338 -22.01 16.18 1.01
CA GLY A 338 -21.89 17.58 0.59
C GLY A 338 -20.99 18.42 1.51
N ALA A 339 -21.34 19.69 1.70
CA ALA A 339 -20.59 20.60 2.55
C ALA A 339 -20.62 20.13 4.02
N TYR A 340 -19.53 20.36 4.76
CA TYR A 340 -19.47 20.09 6.20
C TYR A 340 -20.26 21.11 7.01
N ALA A 341 -21.58 21.04 6.88
CA ALA A 341 -22.56 21.95 7.45
C ALA A 341 -23.87 21.20 7.77
N ALA A 342 -24.71 21.78 8.63
CA ALA A 342 -25.98 21.20 9.03
C ALA A 342 -26.92 20.91 7.84
N SER A 343 -26.90 21.75 6.80
CA SER A 343 -27.73 21.59 5.60
C SER A 343 -27.48 20.31 4.81
N SER A 344 -26.34 19.64 5.03
CA SER A 344 -26.02 18.36 4.41
C SER A 344 -26.47 17.14 5.22
N TRP A 345 -27.12 17.36 6.36
CA TRP A 345 -27.67 16.32 7.23
C TRP A 345 -29.19 16.26 7.12
N SER A 346 -29.73 15.06 6.94
CA SER A 346 -31.16 14.78 6.92
C SER A 346 -31.54 13.88 8.10
N LEU A 347 -32.43 14.35 8.96
CA LEU A 347 -33.04 13.55 10.02
C LEU A 347 -34.12 12.64 9.44
N HIS A 348 -34.11 11.39 9.85
CA HIS A 348 -35.15 10.42 9.50
C HIS A 348 -36.18 10.33 10.62
N PRO A 349 -37.39 9.80 10.35
CA PRO A 349 -38.33 9.46 11.40
C PRO A 349 -37.68 8.61 12.48
N GLU A 350 -38.05 8.87 13.73
CA GLU A 350 -37.63 8.09 14.88
C GLU A 350 -38.09 6.63 14.74
N HIS A 351 -37.23 5.70 15.13
CA HIS A 351 -37.46 4.26 14.94
C HIS A 351 -38.14 3.61 16.16
N SER A 352 -37.79 4.02 17.37
CA SER A 352 -38.30 3.44 18.62
C SER A 352 -38.22 4.43 19.76
N VAL A 353 -39.14 4.30 20.73
CA VAL A 353 -39.23 5.10 21.97
C VAL A 353 -39.32 4.24 23.25
N THR A 354 -39.04 2.95 23.14
CA THR A 354 -39.35 1.97 24.21
C THR A 354 -38.20 1.01 24.48
N ALA A 355 -36.95 1.39 24.23
CA ALA A 355 -35.83 0.53 24.57
C ALA A 355 -35.69 0.39 26.11
N PRO A 356 -35.16 -0.73 26.62
CA PRO A 356 -35.25 -1.05 28.05
C PRO A 356 -34.51 -0.07 28.98
N MET A 357 -33.37 0.48 28.55
CA MET A 357 -32.60 1.47 29.33
C MET A 357 -31.58 2.24 28.48
N ALA A 358 -31.36 3.52 28.79
CA ALA A 358 -30.41 4.38 28.07
C ALA A 358 -28.91 4.04 28.30
N GLY A 359 -28.58 3.22 29.31
CA GLY A 359 -27.20 2.93 29.71
C GLY A 359 -26.52 1.77 28.98
N ILE A 360 -27.20 1.14 28.01
CA ILE A 360 -26.70 -0.01 27.26
C ILE A 360 -26.82 0.27 25.76
N GLU A 361 -25.85 -0.20 24.98
CA GLU A 361 -25.87 -0.07 23.53
C GLU A 361 -26.87 -1.07 22.92
N TYR A 362 -27.95 -0.55 22.34
CA TYR A 362 -28.95 -1.32 21.61
C TYR A 362 -28.98 -1.02 20.10
N ILE A 363 -27.94 -0.34 19.59
CA ILE A 363 -27.89 0.12 18.22
C ILE A 363 -26.63 -0.36 17.50
N ASP A 364 -26.82 -0.86 16.28
CA ASP A 364 -25.77 -0.99 15.28
C ASP A 364 -26.41 -0.89 13.89
N PHE A 365 -25.62 -0.58 12.89
CA PHE A 365 -26.07 -0.64 11.50
C PHE A 365 -24.90 -0.89 10.55
N THR A 366 -25.22 -1.43 9.38
CA THR A 366 -24.31 -1.58 8.25
C THR A 366 -25.00 -1.15 6.96
N TRP A 367 -24.19 -0.75 5.97
CA TRP A 367 -24.62 -0.50 4.60
C TRP A 367 -24.88 -1.78 3.83
#